data_AF-A0A519JRT8-F1
#
_entry.id   AF-A0A519JRT8-F1
#
_cell.length_a   1.000
_cell.length_b   1.000
_cell.length_c   1.000
_cell.angle_alpha   90.00
_cell.angle_beta   90.00
_cell.angle_gamma   90.00
#
_symmetry.space_group_name_H-M   'P 1'
#
loop_
_entity.id
_entity.type
_entity.pdbx_description
1 polymer ?
#
loop_
_entity_poly.entity_id
_entity_poly.type
_entity_poly.pdbx_seq_one_letter_code
_entity_poly.pdbx_strand_id
1 'polypeptide(L)'
;SREALSWFRTIGGATGLPWMLYNNPVAYPVDITPELFAELADVPNLVALKESSGNTRRITELRNVVGDRYAIFTGVDDLMLESAILGIDGWVAGTGIAFPKENQLSFLIILSGLNPEKTSPKWQI
;
A
#
# COMPACT_ATOMS: atom_id res chain seq x y z
N SER A 1 12.03 9.33 -13.43
CA SER A 1 12.13 8.05 -12.69
C SER A 1 13.42 7.94 -11.88
N ARG A 2 14.62 7.98 -12.48
CA ARG A 2 15.91 7.87 -11.76
C ARG A 2 16.09 8.85 -10.59
N GLU A 3 15.69 10.10 -10.79
CA GLU A 3 15.76 11.13 -9.75
C GLU A 3 14.89 10.79 -8.53
N ALA A 4 13.66 10.32 -8.75
CA ALA A 4 12.76 9.91 -7.68
C ALA A 4 13.34 8.73 -6.86
N LEU A 5 13.89 7.71 -7.53
CA LEU A 5 14.54 6.59 -6.84
C LEU A 5 15.74 7.05 -6.00
N SER A 6 16.56 7.94 -6.54
CA SER A 6 17.69 8.55 -5.82
C SER A 6 17.22 9.31 -4.57
N TRP A 7 16.13 10.08 -4.71
CA TRP A 7 15.51 10.81 -3.60
C TRP A 7 15.03 9.86 -2.50
N PHE A 8 14.28 8.79 -2.85
CA PHE A 8 13.81 7.81 -1.87
C PHE A 8 14.95 7.10 -1.14
N ARG A 9 16.02 6.72 -1.84
CA ARG A 9 17.22 6.14 -1.21
C ARG A 9 17.90 7.10 -0.26
N THR A 10 18.00 8.37 -0.65
CA THR A 10 18.62 9.42 0.16
C THR A 10 17.85 9.63 1.47
N ILE A 11 16.51 9.76 1.38
CA ILE A 11 15.66 9.91 2.57
C ILE A 11 15.65 8.63 3.42
N GLY A 12 15.55 7.46 2.79
CA GLY A 12 15.58 6.17 3.48
C GLY A 12 16.88 5.93 4.25
N GLY A 13 18.02 6.34 3.69
CA GLY A 13 19.33 6.26 4.35
C GLY A 13 19.57 7.30 5.45
N ALA A 14 18.75 8.35 5.51
CA ALA A 14 18.86 9.40 6.53
C ALA A 14 18.18 9.01 7.87
N THR A 15 17.46 7.89 7.92
CA THR A 15 16.74 7.44 9.12
C THR A 15 16.82 5.93 9.29
N GLY A 16 16.82 5.46 10.54
CA GLY A 16 16.65 4.03 10.85
C GLY A 16 15.19 3.61 11.01
N LEU A 17 14.24 4.54 10.95
CA LEU A 17 12.82 4.27 11.16
C LEU A 17 12.20 3.57 9.93
N PRO A 18 11.23 2.65 10.14
CA PRO A 18 10.45 2.10 9.05
C PRO A 18 9.58 3.19 8.41
N TRP A 19 9.43 3.14 7.09
CA TRP A 19 8.60 4.10 6.35
C TRP A 19 7.80 3.45 5.22
N MET A 20 6.77 4.18 4.80
CA MET A 20 5.84 3.81 3.75
C MET A 20 6.01 4.77 2.56
N LEU A 21 6.18 4.24 1.36
CA LEU A 21 6.12 5.05 0.15
C LEU A 21 4.66 5.34 -0.17
N TYR A 22 4.34 6.59 -0.47
CA TYR A 22 3.03 6.98 -0.98
C TYR A 22 3.12 7.20 -2.49
N ASN A 23 2.25 6.52 -3.26
CA ASN A 23 2.14 6.70 -4.71
C ASN A 23 0.74 7.22 -5.08
N ASN A 24 0.65 8.42 -5.66
CA ASN A 24 -0.59 9.07 -6.08
C ASN A 24 -0.33 9.94 -7.32
N PRO A 25 -0.17 9.32 -8.51
CA PRO A 25 0.05 10.03 -9.76
C PRO A 25 -1.10 10.96 -10.17
N VAL A 26 -2.28 10.82 -9.56
CA VAL A 26 -3.42 11.72 -9.78
C VAL A 26 -3.19 13.08 -9.10
N ALA A 27 -2.56 13.10 -7.91
CA ALA A 27 -2.29 14.31 -7.16
C ALA A 27 -0.93 14.96 -7.52
N TYR A 28 0.07 14.18 -7.89
CA TYR A 28 1.40 14.67 -8.28
C TYR A 28 1.95 13.95 -9.52
N PRO A 29 2.77 14.61 -10.36
CA PRO A 29 3.14 14.09 -11.68
C PRO A 29 4.14 12.91 -11.68
N VAL A 30 4.66 12.52 -10.51
CA VAL A 30 5.63 11.41 -10.39
C VAL A 30 4.89 10.12 -10.10
N ASP A 31 4.98 9.16 -11.03
CA ASP A 31 4.45 7.81 -10.85
C ASP A 31 5.56 6.80 -10.56
N ILE A 32 5.43 6.06 -9.46
CA ILE A 32 6.30 4.95 -9.09
C ILE A 32 5.62 3.64 -9.48
N THR A 33 5.91 3.16 -10.70
CA THR A 33 5.40 1.88 -11.22
C THR A 33 5.83 0.69 -10.36
N PRO A 34 5.14 -0.47 -10.42
CA PRO A 34 5.55 -1.66 -9.68
C PRO A 34 7.02 -2.05 -9.90
N GLU A 35 7.52 -1.92 -11.13
CA GLU A 35 8.92 -2.20 -11.48
C GLU A 35 9.88 -1.22 -10.80
N LEU A 36 9.55 0.09 -10.84
CA LEU A 36 10.35 1.11 -10.15
C LEU A 36 10.32 0.92 -8.63
N PHE A 37 9.18 0.52 -8.07
CA PHE A 37 9.07 0.20 -6.64
C PHE A 37 9.94 -0.99 -6.26
N ALA A 38 9.97 -2.04 -7.10
CA ALA A 38 10.84 -3.20 -6.90
C ALA A 38 12.33 -2.84 -6.90
N GLU A 39 12.75 -1.82 -7.67
CA GLU A 39 14.13 -1.33 -7.63
C GLU A 39 14.54 -0.78 -6.25
N LEU A 40 13.60 -0.34 -5.40
CA LEU A 40 13.89 0.13 -4.04
C LEU A 40 14.10 -1.01 -3.02
N ALA A 41 14.20 -2.25 -3.51
CA ALA A 41 14.55 -3.43 -2.70
C ALA A 41 15.92 -3.35 -2.01
N ASP A 42 16.76 -2.40 -2.36
CA ASP A 42 18.01 -2.13 -1.64
C ASP A 42 17.81 -1.28 -0.36
N VAL A 43 16.62 -0.68 -0.15
CA VAL A 43 16.31 0.14 1.03
C VAL A 43 15.65 -0.73 2.12
N PRO A 44 16.33 -1.07 3.22
CA PRO A 44 15.88 -2.08 4.17
C PRO A 44 14.75 -1.62 5.10
N ASN A 45 14.64 -0.31 5.33
CA ASN A 45 13.61 0.29 6.18
C ASN A 45 12.37 0.78 5.41
N LEU A 46 12.34 0.61 4.09
CA LEU A 46 11.10 0.74 3.31
C LEU A 46 10.28 -0.53 3.54
N VAL A 47 9.15 -0.41 4.22
CA VAL A 47 8.36 -1.58 4.65
C VAL A 47 6.97 -1.66 4.01
N ALA A 48 6.51 -0.57 3.40
CA ALA A 48 5.16 -0.51 2.87
C ALA A 48 4.99 0.45 1.68
N LEU A 49 3.92 0.25 0.93
CA LEU A 49 3.45 1.11 -0.14
C LEU A 49 1.98 1.45 0.08
N LYS A 50 1.62 2.74 0.06
CA LYS A 50 0.25 3.21 -0.13
C LYS A 50 0.05 3.50 -1.60
N GLU A 51 -0.72 2.64 -2.27
CA GLU A 51 -1.10 2.82 -3.66
C GLU A 51 -2.39 3.62 -3.78
N SER A 52 -2.36 4.70 -4.56
CA SER A 52 -3.48 5.60 -4.83
C SER A 52 -3.51 6.10 -6.27
N SER A 53 -2.98 5.32 -7.22
CA SER A 53 -3.12 5.62 -8.65
C SER A 53 -4.54 5.50 -9.20
N GLY A 54 -5.43 4.83 -8.47
CA GLY A 54 -6.77 4.47 -8.95
C GLY A 54 -6.80 3.23 -9.85
N ASN A 55 -5.66 2.58 -10.10
CA ASN A 55 -5.58 1.36 -10.90
C ASN A 55 -5.31 0.12 -10.02
N THR A 56 -6.37 -0.64 -9.73
CA THR A 56 -6.31 -1.82 -8.86
C THR A 56 -5.47 -2.97 -9.44
N ARG A 57 -5.25 -3.02 -10.76
CA ARG A 57 -4.37 -4.03 -11.39
C ARG A 57 -2.93 -3.97 -10.84
N ARG A 58 -2.49 -2.79 -10.40
CA ARG A 58 -1.16 -2.60 -9.82
C ARG A 58 -0.97 -3.38 -8.53
N ILE A 59 -2.03 -3.69 -7.79
CA ILE A 59 -1.94 -4.53 -6.58
C ILE A 59 -1.42 -5.92 -6.95
N THR A 60 -1.99 -6.54 -7.99
CA THR A 60 -1.53 -7.84 -8.51
C THR A 60 -0.11 -7.75 -9.07
N GLU A 61 0.19 -6.71 -9.85
CA GLU A 61 1.53 -6.51 -10.42
C GLU A 61 2.59 -6.36 -9.31
N LEU A 62 2.31 -5.55 -8.29
CA LEU A 62 3.16 -5.39 -7.12
C LEU A 62 3.38 -6.72 -6.41
N ARG A 63 2.32 -7.49 -6.14
CA ARG A 63 2.45 -8.83 -5.54
C ARG A 63 3.32 -9.75 -6.39
N ASN A 64 3.22 -9.71 -7.71
CA ASN A 64 4.05 -10.52 -8.58
C ASN A 64 5.54 -10.11 -8.53
N VAL A 65 5.84 -8.81 -8.47
CA VAL A 65 7.23 -8.34 -8.53
C VAL A 65 7.94 -8.29 -7.16
N VAL A 66 7.20 -8.13 -6.06
CA VAL A 66 7.77 -7.99 -4.71
C VAL A 66 7.35 -9.09 -3.72
N GLY A 67 6.40 -9.95 -4.09
CA GLY A 67 5.84 -10.97 -3.20
C GLY A 67 5.28 -10.36 -1.91
N ASP A 68 5.66 -10.96 -0.78
CA ASP A 68 5.25 -10.54 0.57
C ASP A 68 6.25 -9.61 1.25
N ARG A 69 7.26 -9.11 0.52
CA ARG A 69 8.32 -8.25 1.09
C ARG A 69 7.75 -6.97 1.72
N TYR A 70 6.77 -6.36 1.06
CA TYR A 70 6.19 -5.09 1.49
C TYR A 70 4.74 -5.26 1.87
N ALA A 71 4.31 -4.45 2.84
CA ALA A 71 2.91 -4.26 3.10
C ALA A 71 2.28 -3.36 2.03
N ILE A 72 1.27 -3.84 1.32
CA ILE A 72 0.61 -3.07 0.26
C ILE A 72 -0.72 -2.53 0.77
N PHE A 73 -0.91 -1.23 0.71
CA PHE A 73 -2.12 -0.54 1.13
C PHE A 73 -2.82 0.10 -0.07
N THR A 74 -4.14 0.08 -0.07
CA THR A 74 -4.91 1.01 -0.92
C THR A 74 -5.14 2.32 -0.17
N GLY A 75 -5.16 3.43 -0.90
CA GLY A 75 -5.46 4.76 -0.36
C GLY A 75 -6.62 5.47 -1.04
N VAL A 76 -7.37 4.75 -1.90
CA VAL A 76 -8.55 5.26 -2.59
C VAL A 76 -9.76 4.49 -2.08
N ASP A 77 -10.66 5.21 -1.40
CA ASP A 77 -11.66 4.62 -0.51
C ASP A 77 -12.70 3.77 -1.24
N ASP A 78 -13.14 4.19 -2.42
CA ASP A 78 -14.13 3.47 -3.23
C ASP A 78 -13.55 2.23 -3.94
N LEU A 79 -12.22 2.06 -3.93
CA LEU A 79 -11.54 0.91 -4.53
C LEU A 79 -11.13 -0.16 -3.51
N MET A 80 -11.55 -0.02 -2.25
CA MET A 80 -11.08 -0.88 -1.17
C MET A 80 -11.46 -2.35 -1.42
N LEU A 81 -12.69 -2.65 -1.88
CA LEU A 81 -13.20 -4.02 -1.94
C LEU A 81 -12.41 -4.87 -2.94
N GLU A 82 -12.29 -4.38 -4.17
CA GLU A 82 -11.51 -5.04 -5.19
C GLU A 82 -10.03 -5.09 -4.82
N SER A 83 -9.49 -4.05 -4.18
CA SER A 83 -8.10 -4.06 -3.70
C SER A 83 -7.88 -5.18 -2.67
N ALA A 84 -8.83 -5.37 -1.75
CA ALA A 84 -8.83 -6.47 -0.77
C ALA A 84 -8.86 -7.83 -1.45
N ILE A 85 -9.71 -8.02 -2.45
CA ILE A 85 -9.76 -9.26 -3.27
C ILE A 85 -8.42 -9.53 -3.94
N LEU A 86 -7.74 -8.49 -4.44
CA LEU A 86 -6.43 -8.59 -5.09
C LEU A 86 -5.26 -8.72 -4.10
N GLY A 87 -5.54 -8.66 -2.79
CA GLY A 87 -4.59 -9.02 -1.75
C GLY A 87 -3.78 -7.85 -1.18
N ILE A 88 -4.37 -6.68 -0.95
CA ILE A 88 -3.78 -5.66 -0.05
C ILE A 88 -3.67 -6.18 1.39
N ASP A 89 -2.76 -5.59 2.17
CA ASP A 89 -2.60 -5.85 3.60
C ASP A 89 -3.35 -4.85 4.50
N GLY A 90 -3.79 -3.73 3.93
CA GLY A 90 -4.48 -2.69 4.67
C GLY A 90 -5.03 -1.56 3.80
N TRP A 91 -5.71 -0.63 4.45
CA TRP A 91 -6.38 0.51 3.82
C TRP A 91 -6.07 1.78 4.61
N VAL A 92 -5.48 2.77 3.94
CA VAL A 92 -5.26 4.12 4.50
C VAL A 92 -6.40 5.00 4.05
N ALA A 93 -7.45 5.08 4.88
CA ALA A 93 -8.73 5.64 4.48
C ALA A 93 -8.92 7.11 4.86
N GLY A 94 -9.49 7.91 3.96
CA GLY A 94 -10.02 9.23 4.31
C GLY A 94 -11.33 9.11 5.09
N THR A 95 -12.21 8.24 4.63
CA THR A 95 -13.48 7.89 5.28
C THR A 95 -13.32 7.37 6.71
N GLY A 96 -12.17 6.78 7.06
CA GLY A 96 -11.85 6.34 8.42
C GLY A 96 -11.82 7.47 9.46
N ILE A 97 -11.61 8.73 9.03
CA ILE A 97 -11.66 9.90 9.92
C ILE A 97 -13.11 10.19 10.34
N ALA A 98 -14.07 10.08 9.42
CA ALA A 98 -15.47 10.37 9.67
C ALA A 98 -16.25 9.17 10.24
N PHE A 99 -15.91 7.96 9.79
CA PHE A 99 -16.63 6.72 10.09
C PHE A 99 -15.68 5.61 10.56
N PRO A 100 -14.93 5.81 11.66
CA PRO A 100 -13.85 4.90 12.07
C PRO A 100 -14.33 3.47 12.35
N LYS A 101 -15.50 3.32 12.99
CA LYS A 101 -16.04 2.01 13.35
C LYS A 101 -16.52 1.26 12.11
N GLU A 102 -17.20 1.96 11.22
CA GLU A 102 -17.74 1.42 9.98
C GLU A 102 -16.62 1.03 9.01
N ASN A 103 -15.56 1.83 8.94
CA ASN A 103 -14.35 1.52 8.17
C ASN A 103 -13.71 0.21 8.64
N GLN A 104 -13.46 0.11 9.95
CA GLN A 104 -12.86 -1.08 10.56
C GLN A 104 -13.75 -2.31 10.37
N LEU A 105 -15.05 -2.19 10.63
CA LEU A 105 -16.00 -3.28 10.46
C LEU A 105 -16.06 -3.78 9.01
N SER A 106 -16.13 -2.85 8.05
CA SER A 106 -16.17 -3.19 6.63
C SER A 106 -14.92 -3.97 6.22
N PHE A 107 -13.74 -3.50 6.63
CA PHE A 107 -12.49 -4.18 6.31
C PHE A 107 -12.41 -5.57 6.94
N LEU A 108 -12.81 -5.72 8.21
CA LEU A 108 -12.83 -7.01 8.91
C LEU A 108 -13.78 -8.04 8.28
N ILE A 109 -14.99 -7.60 7.88
CA ILE A 109 -15.97 -8.46 7.21
C ILE A 109 -15.38 -9.00 5.90
N ILE A 110 -14.74 -8.13 5.12
CA ILE A 110 -14.14 -8.52 3.84
C ILE A 110 -13.00 -9.49 4.05
N LEU A 111 -12.07 -9.20 4.96
CA LEU A 111 -10.95 -10.09 5.28
C LEU A 111 -11.44 -11.47 5.72
N SER A 112 -12.45 -11.52 6.59
CA SER A 112 -13.03 -12.77 7.08
C SER A 112 -13.71 -13.58 5.96
N GLY A 113 -14.30 -12.90 4.98
CA GLY A 113 -14.90 -13.53 3.81
C GLY A 113 -13.87 -14.07 2.81
N LEU A 114 -12.72 -13.40 2.67
CA LEU A 114 -11.65 -13.81 1.76
C LEU A 114 -10.75 -14.90 2.34
N ASN A 115 -10.50 -14.84 3.65
CA ASN A 115 -9.72 -15.83 4.36
C ASN A 115 -10.24 -15.94 5.80
N PRO A 116 -11.01 -16.99 6.12
CA PRO A 116 -11.59 -17.17 7.46
C PRO A 116 -10.56 -17.24 8.59
N GLU A 117 -9.29 -17.55 8.29
CA GLU A 117 -8.21 -17.58 9.27
C GLU A 117 -7.56 -16.20 9.48
N LYS A 118 -7.79 -15.23 8.57
CA LYS A 118 -7.37 -13.84 8.72
C LYS A 118 -8.49 -13.01 9.36
N THR A 119 -8.69 -13.20 10.66
CA THR A 119 -9.72 -12.47 11.43
C THR A 119 -9.27 -11.10 11.92
N SER A 120 -8.03 -10.71 11.67
CA SER A 120 -7.47 -9.41 12.06
C SER A 120 -6.48 -8.89 11.03
N PRO A 121 -6.50 -7.59 10.71
CA PRO A 121 -5.53 -7.01 9.80
C PRO A 121 -4.12 -7.07 10.42
N LYS A 122 -3.13 -7.43 9.61
CA LYS A 122 -1.71 -7.46 10.00
C LYS A 122 -1.20 -6.05 10.35
N TRP A 123 -1.85 -5.03 9.82
CA TRP A 123 -1.54 -3.62 10.04
C TRP A 123 -2.80 -2.86 10.42
N GLN A 124 -2.76 -2.17 11.56
CA GLN A 124 -3.78 -1.20 11.96
C GLN A 124 -3.15 0.20 11.84
N ILE A 125 -3.78 1.08 11.07
CA ILE A 125 -3.44 2.51 10.99
C ILE A 125 -4.69 3.30 11.29
#